data_AF-X1D942-F1
#
_entry.id   AF-X1D942-F1
#
_cell.length_a   1.000
_cell.length_b   1.000
_cell.length_c   1.000
_cell.angle_alpha   90.00
_cell.angle_beta   90.00
_cell.angle_gamma   90.00
#
_symmetry.space_group_name_H-M   'P 1'
#
loop_
_entity.id
_entity.type
_entity.pdbx_description
1 polymer ?
#
loop_
_entity_poly.entity_id
_entity_poly.type
_entity_poly.pdbx_seq_one_letter_code
_entity_poly.pdbx_strand_id
1 'polypeptide(L)' 'MKKALVCGAGGFIGSHLVKRLKKDGYWVRGVDQKKPEFSETAADDFL' A
#
# COMPACT_ATOMS: atom_id res chain seq x y z
N MET A 1 -14.45 10.32 -1.08
CA MET A 1 -13.19 9.65 -0.72
C MET A 1 -12.97 8.48 -1.66
N LYS A 2 -11.84 8.42 -2.38
CA LYS A 2 -11.56 7.30 -3.31
C LYS A 2 -10.87 6.17 -2.56
N LYS A 3 -11.13 4.92 -2.98
CA LYS A 3 -10.54 3.71 -2.40
C LYS A 3 -9.71 2.97 -3.44
N ALA A 4 -8.60 2.39 -3.03
CA ALA A 4 -7.74 1.58 -3.89
C ALA A 4 -7.31 0.29 -3.19
N LEU A 5 -7.28 -0.81 -3.96
CA LEU A 5 -6.67 -2.07 -3.57
C LEU A 5 -5.33 -2.20 -4.29
N VAL A 6 -4.26 -2.49 -3.55
CA VAL A 6 -2.93 -2.73 -4.14
C VAL A 6 -2.49 -4.15 -3.80
N CYS A 7 -2.54 -5.04 -4.80
CA CYS A 7 -1.93 -6.36 -4.71
C CYS A 7 -0.41 -6.24 -4.89
N GLY A 8 0.37 -7.05 -4.19
CA GLY A 8 1.83 -6.94 -4.21
C GLY A 8 2.36 -5.74 -3.40
N ALA A 9 1.60 -5.29 -2.39
CA ALA A 9 1.90 -4.09 -1.62
C ALA A 9 3.14 -4.22 -0.70
N GLY A 10 3.62 -5.43 -0.45
CA GLY A 10 4.88 -5.72 0.25
C GLY A 10 6.09 -5.72 -0.68
N GLY A 11 5.89 -5.69 -2.00
CA GLY A 11 6.94 -5.57 -3.00
C GLY A 11 7.50 -4.15 -3.14
N PHE A 12 8.58 -4.02 -3.92
CA PHE A 12 9.25 -2.74 -4.16
C PHE A 12 8.32 -1.71 -4.81
N ILE A 13 7.71 -2.06 -5.94
CA ILE A 13 6.82 -1.16 -6.68
C ILE A 13 5.52 -0.92 -5.91
N GLY A 14 4.90 -1.98 -5.38
CA GLY A 14 3.62 -1.88 -4.68
C GLY A 14 3.67 -0.97 -3.45
N SER A 15 4.71 -1.10 -2.62
CA SER A 15 4.88 -0.24 -1.44
C SER A 15 5.07 1.25 -1.79
N HIS A 16 5.73 1.56 -2.91
CA HIS A 16 5.84 2.93 -3.42
C HIS A 16 4.53 3.44 -4.01
N LEU A 17 3.77 2.59 -4.69
CA LEU A 17 2.45 2.93 -5.22
C LEU A 17 1.46 3.24 -4.08
N VAL A 18 1.46 2.45 -3.01
CA VAL A 18 0.67 2.74 -1.79
C VAL A 18 1.01 4.13 -1.27
N LYS A 19 2.29 4.45 -1.08
CA LYS A 19 2.74 5.78 -0.62
C LYS A 19 2.24 6.90 -1.54
N ARG A 20 2.26 6.69 -2.86
CA ARG A 20 1.76 7.68 -3.83
C ARG A 20 0.25 7.88 -3.72
N LEU A 21 -0.53 6.80 -3.70
CA LEU A 21 -1.99 6.85 -3.57
C LEU A 21 -2.43 7.50 -2.26
N LYS A 22 -1.72 7.24 -1.16
CA LYS A 22 -1.94 7.93 0.12
C LYS A 22 -1.73 9.44 0.01
N LYS A 23 -0.65 9.89 -0.65
CA LYS A 23 -0.42 11.32 -0.92
C LYS A 23 -1.50 11.95 -1.79
N ASP A 24 -2.07 11.18 -2.72
CA ASP A 24 -3.18 11.63 -3.58
C ASP A 24 -4.56 11.55 -2.87
N GLY A 25 -4.62 11.23 -1.57
CA GLY A 25 -5.84 11.28 -0.75
C GLY A 25 -6.72 10.03 -0.82
N TYR A 26 -6.17 8.89 -1.25
CA TYR A 26 -6.90 7.62 -1.26
C TYR A 26 -6.90 6.97 0.13
N TRP A 27 -7.98 6.22 0.39
CA TRP A 27 -7.95 5.14 1.37
C TRP A 27 -7.44 3.88 0.67
N VAL A 28 -6.38 3.26 1.18
CA VAL A 28 -5.67 2.18 0.49
C VAL A 28 -5.67 0.93 1.36
N ARG A 29 -6.14 -0.18 0.78
CA ARG A 29 -5.89 -1.52 1.30
C ARG A 29 -4.72 -2.14 0.54
N GLY A 30 -3.63 -2.42 1.23
CA GLY A 30 -2.53 -3.23 0.70
C GLY A 30 -2.81 -4.72 0.91
N VAL A 31 -2.45 -5.56 -0.06
CA VAL A 31 -2.54 -7.02 0.06
C VAL A 31 -1.24 -7.64 -0.43
N ASP A 32 -0.61 -8.45 0.42
CA ASP A 32 0.59 -9.21 0.08
C ASP A 32 0.85 -10.33 1.09
N GLN A 33 1.58 -11.37 0.69
CA GLN A 33 1.99 -12.45 1.60
C GLN A 33 3.08 -12.00 2.58
N LYS A 34 3.74 -10.87 2.31
CA LYS A 34 4.74 -10.25 3.19
C LYS A 34 4.54 -8.75 3.34
N LYS A 35 5.02 -8.19 4.45
CA LYS A 35 5.11 -6.72 4.61
C LYS A 35 6.32 -6.17 3.83
N PRO A 36 6.36 -4.85 3.55
CA PRO A 36 7.54 -4.25 2.94
C PRO A 36 8.78 -4.50 3.82
N GLU A 37 9.89 -4.86 3.18
CA GLU A 37 11.09 -5.37 3.87
C GLU A 37 11.88 -4.28 4.60
N PHE A 38 11.86 -3.07 4.05
CA PHE A 38 12.69 -1.95 4.52
C PHE A 38 11.85 -0.78 5.07
N SER A 39 10.54 -0.94 5.23
CA SER A 39 9.68 0.09 5.84
C SER A 39 8.36 -0.50 6.33
N GLU A 40 7.69 0.23 7.22
CA GLU A 40 6.28 -0.03 7.49
C GLU A 40 5.41 0.25 6.25
N THR A 41 4.20 -0.32 6.23
CA THR A 41 3.22 -0.04 5.19
C THR A 41 2.57 1.32 5.43
N ALA A 42 2.35 2.09 4.36
CA ALA A 42 1.57 3.33 4.41
C ALA A 42 0.06 3.10 4.19
N ALA A 43 -0.35 1.85 3.93
CA ALA A 43 -1.75 1.52 3.70
C ALA A 43 -2.58 1.74 4.98
N ASP A 44 -3.84 2.14 4.82
CA ASP A 44 -4.77 2.27 5.95
C ASP A 44 -5.15 0.90 6.52
N ASP A 45 -5.10 -0.12 5.67
CA ASP A 45 -5.34 -1.51 6.01
C ASP A 45 -4.40 -2.39 5.19
N PHE A 46 -3.86 -3.45 5.80
CA PHE A 46 -2.92 -4.35 5.15
C PHE A 46 -3.24 -5.80 5.53
N LEU A 47 -3.57 -6.59 4.52
CA LEU A 47 -3.87 -8.02 4.64
C LEU A 47 -2.72 -8.86 4.12
#